data_AF-A0A9W7CHV6-F1
#
_entry.id   AF-A0A9W7CHV6-F1
#
_cell.length_a   1.000
_cell.length_b   1.000
_cell.length_c   1.000
_cell.angle_alpha   90.00
_cell.angle_beta   90.00
_cell.angle_gamma   90.00
#
_symmetry.space_group_name_H-M   'P 1'
#
loop_
_entity.id
_entity.type
_entity.pdbx_description
1 polymer ?
#
loop_
_entity_poly.entity_id
_entity_poly.type
_entity_poly.pdbx_seq_one_letter_code
_entity_poly.pdbx_strand_id
1 'polypeptide(L)'
;MTWFKNLPIWRSFHRYVDYTVVDASRRRQVTPFEQKVLGIVPHGLMPYPLALAAASPEAERSAFGRFRVVAATATKVLPGLAAFIRSIDGVDASRASVDAAMAAGQSIAVAPGGIEEMFVGFPSRGWEKGEEGALLSSRRGFLKLCVKHGVPAVPGASSVG
;
A
#
# COMPACT_ATOMS: atom_id res chain seq x y z
N MET A 1 8.86 7.58 11.59
CA MET A 1 10.22 7.42 12.15
C MET A 1 11.22 7.32 11.00
N THR A 2 12.14 8.28 10.85
CA THR A 2 12.96 8.48 9.65
C THR A 2 14.30 7.73 9.67
N TRP A 3 14.69 7.14 10.81
CA TRP A 3 16.03 6.58 11.00
C TRP A 3 16.29 5.34 10.13
N PHE A 4 15.33 4.41 10.07
CA PHE A 4 15.46 3.17 9.30
C PHE A 4 15.65 3.43 7.80
N LYS A 5 14.89 4.39 7.26
CA LYS A 5 14.95 4.80 5.84
C LYS A 5 16.29 5.41 5.45
N ASN A 6 17.05 5.92 6.42
CA ASN A 6 18.32 6.59 6.20
C ASN A 6 19.55 5.69 6.37
N LEU A 7 19.37 4.41 6.72
CA LEU A 7 20.47 3.47 6.83
C LEU A 7 21.15 3.25 5.47
N PRO A 8 22.50 3.27 5.38
CA PRO A 8 23.21 3.08 4.12
C PRO A 8 22.85 1.76 3.43
N ILE A 9 22.74 0.68 4.19
CA ILE A 9 22.35 -0.64 3.67
C ILE A 9 20.93 -0.64 3.10
N TRP A 10 20.02 0.12 3.73
CA TRP A 10 18.64 0.26 3.28
C TRP A 10 18.55 1.03 1.96
N ARG A 11 19.34 2.11 1.82
CA ARG A 11 19.44 2.85 0.56
C ARG A 11 20.05 2.02 -0.57
N SER A 12 21.09 1.24 -0.28
CA SER A 12 21.68 0.31 -1.26
C SER A 12 20.68 -0.77 -1.67
N PHE A 13 19.93 -1.32 -0.72
CA PHE A 13 18.86 -2.28 -1.00
C PHE A 13 17.76 -1.69 -1.88
N HIS A 14 17.29 -0.47 -1.60
CA HIS A 14 16.30 0.20 -2.45
C HIS A 14 16.81 0.47 -3.87
N ARG A 15 18.09 0.81 -4.01
CA ARG A 15 18.73 0.97 -5.32
C ARG A 15 18.84 -0.35 -6.09
N TYR A 16 19.04 -1.45 -5.37
CA TYR A 16 19.10 -2.78 -5.96
C TYR A 16 17.72 -3.29 -6.43
N VAL A 17 16.67 -3.04 -5.64
CA VAL A 17 15.31 -3.46 -5.97
C VAL A 17 14.71 -2.66 -7.14
N ASP A 18 15.29 -1.51 -7.46
CA ASP A 18 14.98 -0.64 -8.61
C ASP A 18 13.50 -0.62 -9.00
N TYR A 19 12.72 0.18 -8.27
CA TYR A 19 11.29 0.30 -8.51
C TYR A 19 10.96 1.74 -8.92
N THR A 20 10.04 1.88 -9.87
CA THR A 20 9.59 3.19 -10.39
C THR A 20 8.15 3.44 -9.99
N VAL A 21 7.85 4.65 -9.51
CA VAL A 21 6.48 5.11 -9.31
C VAL A 21 6.00 5.81 -10.57
N VAL A 22 4.98 5.26 -11.21
CA VAL A 22 4.34 5.85 -12.39
C VAL A 22 2.95 6.34 -12.01
N ASP A 23 2.72 7.65 -12.11
CA ASP A 23 1.39 8.21 -12.00
C ASP A 23 0.67 8.10 -13.36
N ALA A 24 -0.21 7.12 -13.49
CA ALA A 24 -1.05 6.93 -14.67
C ALA A 24 -2.41 7.66 -14.58
N SER A 25 -2.62 8.51 -13.58
CA SER A 25 -3.89 9.19 -13.36
C SER A 25 -4.17 10.22 -14.48
N ARG A 26 -5.06 9.85 -15.40
CA ARG A 26 -5.46 10.74 -16.51
C ARG A 26 -6.47 11.82 -16.11
N ARG A 27 -7.21 11.61 -15.01
CA ARG A 27 -8.36 12.45 -14.62
C ARG A 27 -8.07 13.40 -13.45
N ARG A 28 -7.18 13.01 -12.53
CA ARG A 28 -6.86 13.80 -11.33
C ARG A 28 -5.43 13.50 -10.91
N GLN A 29 -4.54 14.45 -11.11
CA GLN A 29 -3.16 14.36 -10.59
C GLN A 29 -3.19 14.20 -9.08
N VAL A 30 -2.52 13.16 -8.60
CA VAL A 30 -2.42 12.88 -7.17
C VAL A 30 -1.20 13.61 -6.62
N THR A 31 -1.39 14.59 -5.76
CA THR A 31 -0.29 15.36 -5.19
C THR A 31 0.26 14.69 -3.91
N PRO A 32 1.55 14.80 -3.59
CA PRO A 32 2.15 14.14 -2.42
C PRO A 32 1.61 14.62 -1.06
N PHE A 33 1.00 15.81 -1.02
CA PHE A 33 0.63 16.51 0.21
C PHE A 33 -0.81 16.30 0.65
N GLU A 34 -1.68 15.80 -0.22
CA GLU A 34 -3.06 15.50 0.12
C GLU A 34 -3.17 14.17 0.88
N GLN A 35 -4.02 14.13 1.90
CA GLN A 35 -4.40 12.88 2.54
C GLN A 35 -5.14 11.98 1.55
N LYS A 36 -4.77 10.70 1.50
CA LYS A 36 -5.40 9.72 0.59
C LYS A 36 -5.39 8.30 1.16
N VAL A 37 -6.29 7.48 0.65
CA VAL A 37 -6.29 6.03 0.87
C VAL A 37 -5.87 5.32 -0.40
N LEU A 38 -4.69 4.72 -0.40
CA LEU A 38 -4.16 3.96 -1.52
C LEU A 38 -4.75 2.54 -1.49
N GLY A 39 -5.60 2.20 -2.46
CA GLY A 39 -6.10 0.83 -2.66
C GLY A 39 -5.19 0.11 -3.63
N ILE A 40 -4.21 -0.65 -3.12
CA ILE A 40 -3.15 -1.25 -3.92
C ILE A 40 -3.40 -2.74 -4.07
N VAL A 41 -3.54 -3.19 -5.33
CA VAL A 41 -3.62 -4.61 -5.68
C VAL A 41 -2.19 -5.18 -5.67
N PRO A 42 -1.89 -6.16 -4.80
CA PRO A 42 -0.54 -6.73 -4.71
C PRO A 42 -0.29 -7.71 -5.85
N HIS A 43 0.85 -7.58 -6.54
CA HIS A 43 1.39 -8.62 -7.42
C HIS A 43 2.74 -9.12 -6.93
N GLY A 44 2.95 -10.43 -7.00
CA GLY A 44 4.19 -11.11 -6.60
C GLY A 44 4.19 -11.64 -5.16
N LEU A 45 5.21 -12.43 -4.81
CA LEU A 45 5.38 -13.06 -3.50
C LEU A 45 5.23 -12.04 -2.35
N MET A 46 4.13 -12.15 -1.60
CA MET A 46 3.81 -11.34 -0.41
C MET A 46 3.64 -9.83 -0.67
N PRO A 47 2.96 -9.06 0.22
CA PRO A 47 2.79 -7.61 0.09
C PRO A 47 4.10 -6.79 0.28
N TYR A 48 5.25 -7.34 -0.12
CA TYR A 48 6.56 -6.70 -0.08
C TYR A 48 6.63 -5.41 -0.88
N PRO A 49 6.12 -5.31 -2.14
CA PRO A 49 6.23 -4.07 -2.91
C PRO A 49 5.60 -2.89 -2.18
N LEU A 50 4.46 -3.14 -1.52
CA LEU A 50 3.76 -2.12 -0.75
C LEU A 50 4.55 -1.69 0.50
N ALA A 51 5.10 -2.66 1.23
CA ALA A 51 5.92 -2.39 2.42
C ALA A 51 7.23 -1.67 2.06
N LEU A 52 7.84 -2.01 0.91
CA LEU A 52 9.03 -1.35 0.39
C LEU A 52 8.73 0.08 -0.06
N ALA A 53 7.63 0.30 -0.79
CA ALA A 53 7.21 1.65 -1.16
C ALA A 53 6.99 2.52 0.09
N ALA A 54 6.33 2.00 1.13
CA ALA A 54 6.16 2.73 2.39
C ALA A 54 7.47 3.02 3.12
N ALA A 55 8.51 2.24 2.87
CA ALA A 55 9.83 2.37 3.48
C ALA A 55 10.81 3.22 2.64
N SER A 56 10.40 3.70 1.47
CA SER A 56 11.28 4.44 0.57
C SER A 56 11.06 5.95 0.62
N PRO A 57 12.13 6.76 0.74
CA PRO A 57 12.06 8.21 0.56
C PRO A 57 11.59 8.64 -0.84
N GLU A 58 11.91 7.87 -1.88
CA GLU A 58 11.54 8.16 -3.26
C GLU A 58 10.02 8.07 -3.46
N ALA A 59 9.38 7.00 -2.96
CA ALA A 59 7.93 6.87 -2.97
C ALA A 59 7.25 7.97 -2.14
N GLU A 60 7.84 8.38 -1.00
CA GLU A 60 7.30 9.49 -0.20
C GLU A 60 7.31 10.83 -0.93
N ARG A 61 8.27 11.06 -1.83
CA ARG A 61 8.37 12.27 -2.65
C ARG A 61 7.54 12.22 -3.93
N SER A 62 7.08 11.03 -4.32
CA SER A 62 6.24 10.80 -5.49
C SER A 62 4.77 11.17 -5.24
N ALA A 63 3.92 10.94 -6.25
CA ALA A 63 2.46 11.10 -6.16
C ALA A 63 1.83 10.36 -4.95
N PHE A 64 2.47 9.32 -4.42
CA PHE A 64 1.98 8.62 -3.23
C PHE A 64 2.06 9.45 -1.95
N GLY A 65 3.07 10.30 -1.80
CA GLY A 65 3.32 11.01 -0.53
C GLY A 65 3.72 10.05 0.59
N ARG A 66 3.79 10.54 1.83
CA ARG A 66 3.99 9.67 2.99
C ARG A 66 2.70 8.93 3.32
N PHE A 67 2.76 7.61 3.37
CA PHE A 67 1.62 6.75 3.74
C PHE A 67 2.04 5.64 4.70
N ARG A 68 1.06 5.08 5.41
CA ARG A 68 1.25 3.96 6.35
C ARG A 68 0.58 2.71 5.79
N VAL A 69 1.30 1.58 5.77
CA VAL A 69 0.74 0.31 5.30
C VAL A 69 -0.19 -0.27 6.36
N VAL A 70 -1.41 -0.60 5.95
CA VAL A 70 -2.34 -1.36 6.78
C VAL A 70 -1.97 -2.83 6.67
N ALA A 71 -1.46 -3.40 7.76
CA ALA A 71 -1.03 -4.78 7.83
C ALA A 71 -2.02 -5.62 8.64
N ALA A 72 -2.26 -6.85 8.18
CA ALA A 72 -3.13 -7.80 8.88
C ALA A 72 -2.61 -8.09 10.29
N THR A 73 -3.50 -8.18 11.28
CA THR A 73 -3.11 -8.40 12.69
C THR A 73 -2.26 -9.67 12.88
N ALA A 74 -2.46 -10.69 12.05
CA ALA A 74 -1.67 -11.92 12.04
C ALA A 74 -0.16 -11.69 11.78
N THR A 75 0.22 -10.64 11.04
CA THR A 75 1.63 -10.33 10.77
C THR A 75 2.38 -9.88 12.03
N LYS A 76 1.67 -9.52 13.10
CA LYS A 76 2.25 -9.18 14.40
C LYS A 76 2.75 -10.40 15.17
N VAL A 77 2.31 -11.60 14.81
CA VAL A 77 2.67 -12.86 15.49
C VAL A 77 3.98 -13.43 14.96
N LEU A 78 4.34 -13.13 13.71
CA LEU A 78 5.56 -13.61 13.09
C LEU A 78 6.78 -12.78 13.54
N PRO A 79 7.75 -13.37 14.28
CA PRO A 79 8.95 -12.67 14.67
C PRO A 79 9.76 -12.28 13.42
N GLY A 80 10.25 -11.04 13.36
CA GLY A 80 10.86 -10.46 12.16
C GLY A 80 9.89 -9.62 11.34
N LEU A 81 8.78 -10.20 10.85
CA LEU A 81 7.77 -9.46 10.08
C LEU A 81 7.10 -8.37 10.93
N ALA A 82 6.79 -8.67 12.19
CA ALA A 82 6.25 -7.70 13.12
C ALA A 82 7.23 -6.54 13.40
N ALA A 83 8.53 -6.83 13.48
CA ALA A 83 9.56 -5.81 13.69
C ALA A 83 9.72 -4.92 12.45
N PHE A 84 9.67 -5.51 11.25
CA PHE A 84 9.72 -4.80 9.99
C PHE A 84 8.49 -3.88 9.79
N ILE A 85 7.28 -4.39 10.04
CA ILE A 85 6.05 -3.57 9.93
C ILE A 85 6.10 -2.38 10.90
N ARG A 86 6.63 -2.58 12.12
CA ARG A 86 6.84 -1.48 13.07
C ARG A 86 7.92 -0.50 12.60
N SER A 87 9.00 -0.97 11.97
CA SER A 87 10.08 -0.09 11.49
C SER A 87 9.62 0.83 10.36
N ILE A 88 8.62 0.41 9.58
CA ILE A 88 8.03 1.19 8.48
C ILE A 88 6.76 1.96 8.88
N ASP A 89 6.46 2.06 10.17
CA ASP A 89 5.29 2.80 10.70
C ASP A 89 3.93 2.22 10.24
N GLY A 90 3.83 0.89 10.12
CA GLY A 90 2.61 0.20 9.73
C GLY A 90 1.47 0.33 10.74
N VAL A 91 0.24 0.30 10.23
CA VAL A 91 -1.02 0.38 10.97
C VAL A 91 -1.67 -1.00 11.01
N ASP A 92 -2.31 -1.33 12.13
CA ASP A 92 -3.07 -2.58 12.24
C ASP A 92 -4.33 -2.53 11.37
N ALA A 93 -4.69 -3.66 10.75
CA ALA A 93 -5.91 -3.79 9.94
C ALA A 93 -7.22 -3.74 10.75
N SER A 94 -7.18 -3.35 12.03
CA SER A 94 -8.37 -3.13 12.83
C SER A 94 -9.07 -1.83 12.41
N ARG A 95 -10.40 -1.84 12.40
CA ARG A 95 -11.20 -0.64 12.06
C ARG A 95 -10.83 0.55 12.94
N ALA A 96 -10.61 0.34 14.24
CA ALA A 96 -10.27 1.39 15.18
C ALA A 96 -8.90 2.04 14.87
N SER A 97 -7.89 1.23 14.53
CA SER A 97 -6.56 1.74 14.20
C SER A 97 -6.55 2.52 12.88
N VAL A 98 -7.26 2.03 11.86
CA VAL A 98 -7.39 2.72 10.58
C VAL A 98 -8.19 4.02 10.74
N ASP A 99 -9.29 4.00 11.49
CA ASP A 99 -10.11 5.19 11.78
C ASP A 99 -9.30 6.27 12.51
N ALA A 100 -8.51 5.89 13.50
CA ALA A 100 -7.63 6.81 14.24
C ALA A 100 -6.53 7.40 13.35
N ALA A 101 -5.91 6.58 12.48
CA ALA A 101 -4.90 7.06 11.54
C ALA A 101 -5.50 8.06 10.54
N MET A 102 -6.68 7.77 10.00
CA MET A 102 -7.38 8.68 9.09
C MET A 102 -7.82 9.97 9.78
N ALA A 103 -8.35 9.90 11.00
CA ALA A 103 -8.69 11.08 11.80
C ALA A 103 -7.48 11.98 12.10
N ALA A 104 -6.28 11.40 12.19
CA ALA A 104 -5.02 12.12 12.37
C ALA A 104 -4.45 12.72 11.08
N GLY A 105 -5.20 12.71 9.97
CA GLY A 105 -4.74 13.25 8.68
C GLY A 105 -3.72 12.37 7.96
N GLN A 106 -3.54 11.12 8.36
CA GLN A 106 -2.52 10.23 7.79
C GLN A 106 -3.05 9.55 6.53
N SER A 107 -2.23 9.53 5.48
CA SER A 107 -2.48 8.67 4.32
C SER A 107 -2.20 7.22 4.67
N ILE A 108 -3.02 6.32 4.16
CA ILE A 108 -2.93 4.88 4.42
C ILE A 108 -2.91 4.12 3.10
N ALA A 109 -2.28 2.94 3.10
CA ALA A 109 -2.35 2.02 1.99
C ALA A 109 -2.92 0.68 2.42
N VAL A 110 -3.89 0.18 1.66
CA VAL A 110 -4.65 -1.03 1.95
C VAL A 110 -4.64 -1.92 0.72
N ALA A 111 -4.49 -3.22 0.93
CA ALA A 111 -4.77 -4.24 -0.08
C ALA A 111 -6.18 -4.80 0.23
N PRO A 112 -7.23 -4.38 -0.49
CA PRO A 112 -8.60 -4.66 -0.09
C PRO A 112 -8.93 -6.16 -0.11
N GLY A 113 -8.50 -6.91 -1.11
CA GLY A 113 -8.60 -8.36 -1.19
C GLY A 113 -7.43 -9.11 -0.54
N GLY A 114 -6.35 -8.41 -0.22
CA GLY A 114 -5.20 -9.00 0.48
C GLY A 114 -4.48 -10.03 -0.39
N ILE A 115 -4.03 -11.14 0.19
CA ILE A 115 -3.29 -12.18 -0.55
C ILE A 115 -4.18 -12.84 -1.63
N GLU A 116 -5.50 -12.85 -1.45
CA GLU A 116 -6.43 -13.46 -2.41
C GLU A 116 -6.40 -12.74 -3.77
N GLU A 117 -6.19 -11.41 -3.78
CA GLU A 117 -6.07 -10.63 -5.02
C GLU A 117 -4.89 -11.05 -5.88
N MET A 118 -3.82 -11.59 -5.28
CA MET A 118 -2.66 -12.09 -6.03
C MET A 118 -2.99 -13.29 -6.93
N PHE A 119 -4.10 -13.99 -6.66
CA PHE A 119 -4.55 -15.14 -7.45
C PHE A 119 -5.64 -14.78 -8.45
N VAL A 120 -6.07 -13.51 -8.50
CA VAL A 120 -7.17 -13.05 -9.35
C VAL A 120 -6.64 -12.14 -10.45
N GLY A 121 -6.26 -12.78 -11.55
CA GLY A 121 -5.71 -12.14 -12.75
C GLY A 121 -5.19 -13.19 -13.73
N PHE A 122 -4.62 -12.74 -14.86
CA PHE A 122 -3.96 -13.63 -15.81
C PHE A 122 -2.88 -14.50 -15.12
N PRO A 123 -2.78 -15.81 -15.39
CA PRO A 123 -3.41 -16.57 -16.48
C PRO A 123 -4.74 -17.26 -16.15
N SER A 124 -5.48 -16.79 -15.14
CA SER A 124 -6.76 -17.40 -14.76
C SER A 124 -7.80 -17.33 -15.89
N ARG A 125 -8.67 -18.34 -16.00
CA ARG A 125 -9.69 -18.43 -17.06
C ARG A 125 -10.60 -17.19 -17.06
N GLY A 126 -10.71 -16.52 -18.20
CA GLY A 126 -11.54 -15.32 -18.37
C GLY A 126 -10.82 -13.98 -18.13
N TRP A 127 -9.49 -13.99 -18.01
CA TRP A 127 -8.66 -12.80 -17.87
C TRP A 127 -7.65 -12.70 -19.03
N GLU A 128 -7.53 -11.51 -19.62
CA GLU A 128 -6.55 -11.22 -20.66
C GLU A 128 -5.19 -10.79 -20.09
N LYS A 129 -4.14 -10.86 -20.91
CA LYS A 129 -2.79 -10.44 -20.51
C LYS A 129 -2.79 -8.93 -20.21
N GLY A 130 -2.54 -8.58 -18.95
CA GLY A 130 -2.56 -7.19 -18.48
C GLY A 130 -3.85 -6.78 -17.76
N GLU A 131 -4.81 -7.70 -17.62
CA GLU A 131 -5.98 -7.48 -16.76
C GLU A 131 -5.69 -7.92 -15.32
N GLU A 132 -6.12 -7.09 -14.37
CA GLU A 132 -5.93 -7.31 -12.95
C GLU A 132 -7.26 -7.14 -12.20
N GLY A 133 -7.53 -8.06 -11.26
CA GLY A 133 -8.74 -8.06 -10.47
C GLY A 133 -8.55 -7.43 -9.10
N ALA A 134 -9.46 -6.55 -8.71
CA ALA A 134 -9.60 -6.11 -7.33
C ALA A 134 -10.84 -6.75 -6.70
N LEU A 135 -10.69 -7.43 -5.56
CA LEU A 135 -11.77 -8.13 -4.86
C LEU A 135 -12.52 -7.16 -3.95
N LEU A 136 -13.35 -6.31 -4.55
CA LEU A 136 -14.07 -5.23 -3.85
C LEU A 136 -15.51 -5.61 -3.43
N SER A 137 -16.07 -6.70 -3.95
CA SER A 137 -17.50 -7.01 -3.87
C SER A 137 -18.01 -7.14 -2.43
N SER A 138 -17.27 -7.84 -1.56
CA SER A 138 -17.57 -8.04 -0.14
C SER A 138 -16.74 -7.16 0.81
N ARG A 139 -15.68 -6.49 0.33
CA ARG A 139 -14.63 -5.85 1.16
C ARG A 139 -14.62 -4.32 1.04
N ARG A 140 -15.76 -3.68 1.32
CA ARG A 140 -15.97 -2.22 1.19
C ARG A 140 -15.66 -1.41 2.45
N GLY A 141 -15.05 -2.02 3.47
CA GLY A 141 -14.81 -1.40 4.77
C GLY A 141 -13.97 -0.12 4.68
N PHE A 142 -12.89 -0.16 3.89
CA PHE A 142 -12.02 1.01 3.70
C PHE A 142 -12.75 2.13 2.93
N LEU A 143 -13.59 1.81 1.94
CA LEU A 143 -14.39 2.80 1.22
C LEU A 143 -15.39 3.50 2.14
N LYS A 144 -16.01 2.77 3.08
CA LYS A 144 -16.87 3.38 4.11
C LYS A 144 -16.09 4.37 4.97
N LEU A 145 -14.82 4.07 5.31
CA LEU A 145 -13.96 5.00 6.05
C LEU A 145 -13.56 6.21 5.19
N CYS A 146 -13.27 6.02 3.89
CA CYS A 146 -13.01 7.11 2.95
C CYS A 146 -14.17 8.10 2.93
N VAL A 147 -15.40 7.59 2.79
CA VAL A 147 -16.62 8.42 2.80
C VAL A 147 -16.80 9.11 4.15
N LYS A 148 -16.61 8.40 5.27
CA LYS A 148 -16.73 8.97 6.62
C LYS A 148 -15.81 10.18 6.84
N HIS A 149 -14.57 10.10 6.36
CA HIS A 149 -13.55 11.12 6.58
C HIS A 149 -13.42 12.13 5.43
N GLY A 150 -14.17 11.97 4.34
CA GLY A 150 -14.03 12.81 3.15
C GLY A 150 -12.68 12.65 2.44
N VAL A 151 -12.01 11.50 2.61
CA VAL A 151 -10.67 11.23 2.07
C VAL A 151 -10.78 10.48 0.74
N PRO A 152 -10.09 10.90 -0.33
CA PRO A 152 -10.14 10.22 -1.61
C PRO A 152 -9.49 8.82 -1.55
N ALA A 153 -10.17 7.84 -2.13
CA ALA A 153 -9.59 6.54 -2.44
C ALA A 153 -8.87 6.60 -3.80
N VAL A 154 -7.59 6.28 -3.82
CA VAL A 154 -6.74 6.29 -5.02
C VAL A 154 -6.38 4.84 -5.35
N PRO A 155 -6.81 4.31 -6.51
CA PRO A 155 -6.44 2.97 -6.94
C PRO A 155 -4.96 2.94 -7.34
N GLY A 156 -4.28 1.84 -7.03
CA GLY A 156 -2.92 1.57 -7.47
C GLY A 156 -2.71 0.07 -7.73
N ALA A 157 -1.71 -0.23 -8.56
CA ALA A 157 -1.26 -1.59 -8.81
C ALA A 157 0.27 -1.62 -8.72
N SER A 158 0.81 -2.73 -8.25
CA SER A 158 2.25 -3.02 -8.33
C SER A 158 2.47 -4.01 -9.46
N SER A 159 3.36 -3.75 -10.42
CA SER A 159 3.75 -4.73 -11.44
C SER A 159 5.25 -4.97 -11.37
N VAL A 160 5.70 -6.18 -11.70
CA VAL A 160 7.12 -6.50 -11.88
C VAL A 160 7.39 -6.51 -13.38
N GLY A 161 8.29 -5.64 -13.84
CA GLY A 161 8.75 -5.56 -15.23
C GLY A 161 9.88 -6.53 -15.54
#